data_AF-A0A842PJ26-F1
#
_entry.id   AF-A0A842PJ26-F1
#
_cell.length_a   1.000
_cell.length_b   1.000
_cell.length_c   1.000
_cell.angle_alpha   90.00
_cell.angle_beta   90.00
_cell.angle_gamma   90.00
#
_symmetry.space_group_name_H-M   'P 1'
#
loop_
_entity.id
_entity.type
_entity.pdbx_description
1 polymer ?
#
loop_
_entity_poly.entity_id
_entity_poly.type
_entity_poly.pdbx_seq_one_letter_code
_entity_poly.pdbx_strand_id
1 'polypeptide(L)'
;MSTDKLFLETTIQIERIFGRKSEDIFEFLRDKEVLTSNYVLMEFKKTIIKDCTALYTYLKEEKSLSNTFKRLARLRSHEHRIASRIFLILSELTKDTKEDEKILEKLEDLIESELLEYFFYMVNVIDETKCGLANEEVHKNETYSLNLRCRRNEKNCEIEEFVARNKEEFKKLLNDLQAHKEFERSCRVIEEILKDCEKARGKTNCWKLSDFIISIEAPKNYKIFTTDHHYEQICNSLDKDILLLQNLTHATTYRL
;
A
#
# COMPACT_ATOMS: atom_id res chain seq x y z
N MET A 1 -27.57 15.26 1.33
CA MET A 1 -26.86 14.75 0.13
C MET A 1 -26.15 13.48 0.57
N SER A 2 -26.19 12.41 -0.22
CA SER A 2 -25.45 11.18 0.12
C SER A 2 -23.96 11.52 0.10
N THR A 3 -23.28 11.43 1.24
CA THR A 3 -21.83 11.58 1.32
C THR A 3 -21.20 10.44 0.52
N ASP A 4 -20.36 10.75 -0.45
CA ASP A 4 -19.61 9.73 -1.18
C ASP A 4 -18.70 8.98 -0.19
N LYS A 5 -18.73 7.65 -0.25
CA LYS A 5 -17.97 6.76 0.62
C LYS A 5 -16.82 6.14 -0.17
N LEU A 6 -15.58 6.33 0.30
CA LEU A 6 -14.37 5.89 -0.39
C LEU A 6 -13.51 5.00 0.49
N PHE A 7 -13.02 3.90 -0.07
CA PHE A 7 -12.02 3.06 0.55
C PHE A 7 -10.68 3.32 -0.15
N LEU A 8 -9.68 3.84 0.57
CA LEU A 8 -8.35 4.08 0.04
C LEU A 8 -7.53 2.81 0.14
N GLU A 9 -7.10 2.28 -1.00
CA GLU A 9 -6.09 1.23 -1.01
C GLU A 9 -4.67 1.82 -0.96
N THR A 10 -3.66 0.95 -0.95
CA THR A 10 -2.26 1.29 -0.71
C THR A 10 -1.72 2.33 -1.68
N THR A 11 -2.01 2.26 -2.98
CA THR A 11 -1.45 3.19 -3.96
C THR A 11 -1.95 4.62 -3.76
N ILE A 12 -3.21 4.83 -3.40
CA ILE A 12 -3.69 6.20 -3.08
C ILE A 12 -3.07 6.73 -1.80
N GLN A 13 -2.84 5.88 -0.79
CA GLN A 13 -2.11 6.33 0.41
C GLN A 13 -0.69 6.80 0.08
N ILE A 14 -0.05 6.18 -0.92
CA ILE A 14 1.27 6.60 -1.41
C ILE A 14 1.16 7.89 -2.23
N GLU A 15 0.21 7.98 -3.15
CA GLU A 15 0.02 9.17 -4.02
C GLU A 15 -0.34 10.43 -3.24
N ARG A 16 -1.03 10.30 -2.11
CA ARG A 16 -1.29 11.44 -1.21
C ARG A 16 -0.03 12.06 -0.62
N ILE A 17 1.07 11.31 -0.55
CA ILE A 17 2.33 11.77 0.05
C ILE A 17 3.34 12.15 -1.03
N PHE A 18 3.55 11.26 -2.00
CA PHE A 18 4.61 11.42 -3.01
C PHE A 18 4.08 11.67 -4.42
N GLY A 19 2.76 11.68 -4.60
CA GLY A 19 2.12 11.83 -5.90
C GLY A 19 2.03 13.28 -6.34
N ARG A 20 2.07 13.49 -7.67
CA ARG A 20 1.93 14.83 -8.26
C ARG A 20 0.56 15.46 -8.04
N LYS A 21 -0.45 14.63 -7.74
CA LYS A 21 -1.84 15.04 -7.48
C LYS A 21 -2.17 15.03 -5.97
N SER A 22 -1.17 15.04 -5.08
CA SER A 22 -1.39 14.99 -3.63
C SER A 22 -2.42 16.02 -3.14
N GLU A 23 -2.27 17.29 -3.53
CA GLU A 23 -3.19 18.37 -3.17
C GLU A 23 -4.61 18.14 -3.71
N ASP A 24 -4.74 17.73 -4.99
CA ASP A 24 -6.03 17.39 -5.60
C ASP A 24 -6.73 16.25 -4.86
N ILE A 25 -5.97 15.25 -4.39
CA ILE A 25 -6.52 14.14 -3.62
C ILE A 25 -7.03 14.64 -2.26
N PHE A 26 -6.26 15.45 -1.53
CA PHE A 26 -6.72 15.99 -0.24
C PHE A 26 -7.97 16.85 -0.38
N GLU A 27 -8.03 17.72 -1.38
CA GLU A 27 -9.24 18.52 -1.68
C GLU A 27 -10.42 17.61 -2.02
N PHE A 28 -10.21 16.59 -2.85
CA PHE A 28 -11.25 15.64 -3.23
C PHE A 28 -11.80 14.86 -2.03
N LEU A 29 -10.98 14.54 -1.03
CA LEU A 29 -11.40 13.76 0.14
C LEU A 29 -12.13 14.58 1.23
N ARG A 30 -12.06 15.92 1.21
CA ARG A 30 -12.51 16.79 2.32
C ARG A 30 -13.93 16.54 2.81
N ASP A 31 -14.86 16.30 1.89
CA ASP A 31 -16.29 16.16 2.19
C ASP A 31 -16.79 14.71 2.05
N LYS A 32 -15.90 13.73 2.19
CA LYS A 32 -16.20 12.30 1.96
C LYS A 32 -16.04 11.47 3.22
N GLU A 33 -16.76 10.37 3.30
CA GLU A 33 -16.56 9.35 4.32
C GLU A 33 -15.46 8.40 3.83
N VAL A 34 -14.30 8.44 4.46
CA VAL A 34 -13.11 7.74 3.96
C VAL A 34 -12.68 6.64 4.92
N LEU A 35 -12.51 5.44 4.37
CA LEU A 35 -11.94 4.28 5.04
C LEU A 35 -10.62 3.85 4.43
N THR A 36 -9.83 3.14 5.22
CA THR A 36 -8.72 2.28 4.80
C THR A 36 -8.72 1.07 5.74
N SER A 37 -7.76 0.16 5.63
CA SER A 37 -7.63 -0.96 6.57
C SER A 37 -6.24 -1.13 7.17
N ASN A 38 -6.16 -1.88 8.26
CA ASN A 38 -4.89 -2.34 8.83
C ASN A 38 -4.12 -3.21 7.83
N TYR A 39 -4.80 -3.93 6.93
CA TYR A 39 -4.10 -4.65 5.86
C TYR A 39 -3.42 -3.68 4.88
N VAL A 40 -4.10 -2.59 4.50
CA VAL A 40 -3.51 -1.50 3.71
C VAL A 40 -2.35 -0.83 4.46
N LEU A 41 -2.47 -0.62 5.79
CA LEU A 41 -1.36 -0.10 6.60
C LEU A 41 -0.15 -1.04 6.56
N MET A 42 -0.36 -2.35 6.71
CA MET A 42 0.71 -3.34 6.56
C MET A 42 1.37 -3.26 5.18
N GLU A 43 0.58 -3.08 4.11
CA GLU A 43 1.11 -2.89 2.76
C GLU A 43 1.93 -1.59 2.61
N PHE A 44 1.45 -0.51 3.21
CA PHE A 44 2.14 0.76 3.22
C PHE A 44 3.47 0.65 3.97
N LYS A 45 3.49 0.03 5.16
CA LYS A 45 4.71 -0.21 5.95
C LYS A 45 5.71 -1.10 5.19
N LYS A 46 5.26 -2.21 4.60
CA LYS A 46 6.14 -3.14 3.88
C LYS A 46 6.74 -2.56 2.60
N THR A 47 6.15 -1.48 2.08
CA THR A 47 6.57 -0.80 0.85
C THR A 47 7.31 0.50 1.17
N ILE A 48 6.59 1.55 1.53
CA ILE A 48 7.14 2.90 1.68
C ILE A 48 8.05 3.02 2.89
N ILE A 49 7.61 2.63 4.09
CA ILE A 49 8.46 2.75 5.28
C ILE A 49 9.73 1.92 5.08
N LYS A 50 9.60 0.70 4.57
CA LYS A 50 10.74 -0.14 4.25
C LYS A 50 11.70 0.53 3.25
N ASP A 51 11.19 1.15 2.20
CA ASP A 51 12.03 1.83 1.20
C ASP A 51 12.70 3.09 1.77
N CYS A 52 12.03 3.84 2.66
CA CYS A 52 12.63 4.95 3.40
C CYS A 52 13.77 4.45 4.32
N THR A 53 13.57 3.37 5.08
CA THR A 53 14.63 2.80 5.95
C THR A 53 15.84 2.31 5.14
N ALA A 54 15.60 1.75 3.95
CA ALA A 54 16.66 1.35 3.03
C ALA A 54 17.41 2.57 2.48
N LEU A 55 16.70 3.62 2.07
CA LEU A 55 17.30 4.87 1.59
C LEU A 55 18.16 5.52 2.69
N TYR A 56 17.67 5.58 3.92
CA TYR A 56 18.43 6.12 5.06
C TYR A 56 19.75 5.38 5.22
N THR A 57 19.70 4.04 5.20
CA THR A 57 20.90 3.20 5.27
C THR A 57 21.88 3.52 4.13
N TYR A 58 21.38 3.68 2.90
CA TYR A 58 22.24 4.02 1.76
C TYR A 58 22.88 5.40 1.89
N LEU A 59 22.15 6.40 2.39
CA LEU A 59 22.72 7.74 2.61
C LEU A 59 23.81 7.72 3.70
N LYS A 60 23.61 6.97 4.79
CA LYS A 60 24.62 6.79 5.84
C LYS A 60 25.88 6.09 5.35
N GLU A 61 25.73 5.04 4.54
CA GLU A 61 26.86 4.25 4.01
C GLU A 61 27.64 5.00 2.94
N GLU A 62 26.95 5.63 1.98
CA GLU A 62 27.57 6.25 0.80
C GLU A 62 28.06 7.69 1.06
N LYS A 63 27.61 8.30 2.17
CA LYS A 63 27.97 9.65 2.66
C LYS A 63 27.74 10.79 1.67
N SER A 64 27.00 10.54 0.59
CA SER A 64 26.56 11.57 -0.34
C SER A 64 25.42 11.08 -1.21
N LEU A 65 24.50 11.99 -1.54
CA LEU A 65 23.38 11.70 -2.42
C LEU A 65 23.84 11.22 -3.81
N SER A 66 24.93 11.79 -4.34
CA SER A 66 25.50 11.38 -5.65
C SER A 66 25.92 9.91 -5.68
N ASN A 67 26.55 9.41 -4.60
CA ASN A 67 26.95 8.01 -4.52
C ASN A 67 25.75 7.10 -4.28
N THR A 68 24.76 7.53 -3.50
CA THR A 68 23.47 6.83 -3.36
C THR A 68 22.78 6.66 -4.72
N PHE A 69 22.74 7.70 -5.56
CA PHE A 69 22.22 7.60 -6.94
C PHE A 69 22.97 6.54 -7.76
N LYS A 70 24.31 6.51 -7.70
CA LYS A 70 25.12 5.51 -8.41
C LYS A 70 24.82 4.09 -7.92
N ARG A 71 24.58 3.90 -6.62
CA ARG A 71 24.19 2.61 -6.04
C ARG A 71 22.82 2.17 -6.55
N LEU A 72 21.82 3.06 -6.51
CA LEU A 72 20.47 2.78 -6.98
C LEU A 72 20.45 2.42 -8.48
N ALA A 73 21.25 3.10 -9.30
CA ALA A 73 21.39 2.80 -10.73
C ALA A 73 22.02 1.42 -11.02
N ARG A 74 22.70 0.82 -10.05
CA ARG A 74 23.32 -0.52 -10.16
C ARG A 74 22.44 -1.63 -9.61
N LEU A 75 21.27 -1.32 -9.05
CA LEU A 75 20.32 -2.32 -8.58
C LEU A 75 19.86 -3.22 -9.74
N ARG A 76 19.58 -4.48 -9.42
CA ARG A 76 19.22 -5.47 -10.45
C ARG A 76 17.84 -5.19 -11.02
N SER A 77 17.54 -5.82 -12.15
CA SER A 77 16.28 -5.57 -12.88
C SER A 77 15.01 -5.81 -12.05
N HIS A 78 15.02 -6.83 -11.19
CA HIS A 78 13.89 -7.13 -10.29
C HIS A 78 13.74 -6.14 -9.12
N GLU A 79 14.73 -5.28 -8.88
CA GLU A 79 14.74 -4.25 -7.84
C GLU A 79 14.39 -2.87 -8.41
N HIS A 80 14.17 -2.72 -9.72
CA HIS A 80 13.82 -1.43 -10.33
C HIS A 80 12.57 -0.80 -9.75
N ARG A 81 11.60 -1.59 -9.27
CA ARG A 81 10.42 -1.05 -8.56
C ARG A 81 10.79 -0.37 -7.25
N ILE A 82 11.74 -0.94 -6.51
CA ILE A 82 12.27 -0.33 -5.27
C ILE A 82 13.03 0.95 -5.63
N ALA A 83 13.92 0.89 -6.63
CA ALA A 83 14.67 2.07 -7.09
C ALA A 83 13.73 3.21 -7.53
N SER A 84 12.67 2.89 -8.27
CA SER A 84 11.69 3.88 -8.73
C SER A 84 10.97 4.56 -7.56
N ARG A 85 10.55 3.81 -6.54
CA ARG A 85 9.93 4.39 -5.35
C ARG A 85 10.91 5.19 -4.50
N ILE A 86 12.15 4.72 -4.35
CA ILE A 86 13.21 5.50 -3.69
C ILE A 86 13.47 6.82 -4.43
N PHE A 87 13.41 6.84 -5.76
CA PHE A 87 13.52 8.09 -6.52
C PHE A 87 12.33 9.02 -6.29
N LEU A 88 11.11 8.51 -6.12
CA LEU A 88 9.96 9.34 -5.73
C LEU A 88 10.18 9.97 -4.34
N ILE A 89 10.62 9.17 -3.36
CA ILE A 89 10.93 9.66 -2.01
C ILE A 89 12.04 10.73 -2.06
N LEU A 90 13.13 10.48 -2.79
CA LEU A 90 14.22 11.44 -2.96
C LEU A 90 13.76 12.73 -3.64
N SER A 91 12.89 12.64 -4.66
CA SER A 91 12.34 13.81 -5.34
C SER A 91 11.59 14.73 -4.37
N GLU A 92 10.87 14.16 -3.41
CA GLU A 92 10.16 14.93 -2.39
C GLU A 92 11.14 15.54 -1.36
N LEU A 93 12.07 14.73 -0.83
CA LEU A 93 13.05 15.20 0.15
C LEU A 93 13.94 16.33 -0.39
N THR A 94 14.25 16.30 -1.69
CA THR A 94 15.16 17.25 -2.36
C THR A 94 14.46 18.48 -2.94
N LYS A 95 13.14 18.62 -2.75
CA LYS A 95 12.35 19.72 -3.31
C LYS A 95 12.85 21.10 -2.89
N ASP A 96 13.25 21.25 -1.62
CA ASP A 96 13.68 22.53 -1.04
C ASP A 96 15.16 22.58 -0.65
N THR A 97 15.89 21.47 -0.80
CA THR A 97 17.30 21.38 -0.40
C THR A 97 18.05 20.33 -1.20
N LYS A 98 19.35 20.55 -1.39
CA LYS A 98 20.29 19.58 -1.96
C LYS A 98 21.41 19.22 -1.00
N GLU A 99 21.35 19.72 0.23
CA GLU A 99 22.34 19.46 1.26
C GLU A 99 22.08 18.07 1.87
N ASP A 100 23.08 17.18 1.81
CA ASP A 100 22.96 15.78 2.23
C ASP A 100 22.50 15.64 3.69
N GLU A 101 22.98 16.50 4.59
CA GLU A 101 22.61 16.51 6.01
C GLU A 101 21.12 16.84 6.20
N LYS A 102 20.62 17.89 5.55
CA LYS A 102 19.20 18.27 5.61
C LYS A 102 18.29 17.21 4.99
N ILE A 103 18.73 16.54 3.94
CA ILE A 103 17.98 15.43 3.32
C ILE A 103 17.87 14.26 4.30
N LEU A 104 18.96 13.96 5.01
CA LEU A 104 18.99 12.92 6.01
C LEU A 104 18.04 13.26 7.18
N GLU A 105 18.11 14.48 7.72
CA GLU A 105 17.20 14.97 8.77
C GLU A 105 15.73 14.85 8.36
N LYS A 106 15.37 15.37 7.17
CA LYS A 106 14.01 15.23 6.63
C LYS A 106 13.57 13.76 6.49
N LEU A 107 14.48 12.87 6.11
CA LEU A 107 14.17 11.44 6.00
C LEU A 107 13.98 10.79 7.37
N GLU A 108 14.70 11.22 8.40
CA GLU A 108 14.48 10.79 9.79
C GLU A 108 13.07 11.20 10.25
N ASP A 109 12.70 12.48 10.08
CA ASP A 109 11.38 13.00 10.44
C ASP A 109 10.25 12.25 9.71
N LEU A 110 10.44 12.02 8.40
CA LEU A 110 9.52 11.27 7.56
C LEU A 110 9.30 9.83 8.06
N ILE A 111 10.38 9.13 8.44
CA ILE A 111 10.30 7.74 8.94
C ILE A 111 9.66 7.69 10.33
N GLU A 112 10.03 8.60 11.22
CA GLU A 112 9.64 8.56 12.63
C GLU A 112 8.21 9.02 12.88
N SER A 113 7.71 9.95 12.07
CA SER A 113 6.41 10.60 12.33
C SER A 113 5.55 10.77 11.08
N GLU A 114 6.03 11.53 10.10
CA GLU A 114 5.15 12.09 9.07
C GLU A 114 4.44 11.02 8.24
N LEU A 115 5.11 9.91 7.87
CA LEU A 115 4.49 8.86 7.05
C LEU A 115 3.24 8.25 7.69
N LEU A 116 3.25 8.01 9.00
CA LEU A 116 2.10 7.46 9.70
C LEU A 116 1.04 8.53 9.93
N GLU A 117 1.44 9.76 10.25
CA GLU A 117 0.49 10.88 10.36
C GLU A 117 -0.28 11.09 9.06
N TYR A 118 0.40 11.12 7.91
CA TYR A 118 -0.23 11.22 6.60
C TYR A 118 -1.13 10.02 6.28
N PHE A 119 -0.72 8.80 6.65
CA PHE A 119 -1.53 7.61 6.43
C PHE A 119 -2.88 7.71 7.16
N PHE A 120 -2.88 8.13 8.43
CA PHE A 120 -4.08 8.23 9.25
C PHE A 120 -4.88 9.52 9.02
N TYR A 121 -4.30 10.52 8.36
CA TYR A 121 -4.98 11.79 8.12
C TYR A 121 -6.22 11.62 7.23
N MET A 122 -7.37 12.10 7.74
CA MET A 122 -8.69 12.07 7.07
C MET A 122 -9.25 10.67 6.75
N VAL A 123 -8.80 9.61 7.43
CA VAL A 123 -9.32 8.25 7.19
C VAL A 123 -9.70 7.58 8.50
N ASN A 124 -10.73 6.73 8.48
CA ASN A 124 -10.94 5.74 9.55
C ASN A 124 -10.40 4.38 9.10
N VAL A 125 -9.94 3.57 10.05
CA VAL A 125 -9.25 2.31 9.76
C VAL A 125 -10.09 1.13 10.25
N ILE A 126 -10.39 0.20 9.35
CA ILE A 126 -11.01 -1.09 9.68
C ILE A 126 -9.95 -2.18 9.82
N ASP A 127 -10.28 -3.28 10.50
CA ASP A 127 -9.32 -4.35 10.74
C ASP A 127 -9.98 -5.74 10.75
N GLU A 128 -10.33 -6.24 9.56
CA GLU A 128 -10.96 -7.55 9.42
C GLU A 128 -9.95 -8.70 9.50
N THR A 129 -8.68 -8.42 9.17
CA THR A 129 -7.60 -9.41 9.11
C THR A 129 -6.74 -9.48 10.37
N LYS A 130 -6.84 -8.49 11.26
CA LYS A 130 -6.03 -8.32 12.48
C LYS A 130 -4.55 -8.54 12.23
N CYS A 131 -4.02 -7.94 11.16
CA CYS A 131 -2.66 -8.16 10.74
C CYS A 131 -1.67 -7.58 11.75
N GLY A 132 -0.94 -8.43 12.50
CA GLY A 132 0.03 -7.96 13.50
C GLY A 132 1.14 -7.07 12.93
N LEU A 133 1.50 -7.25 11.65
CA LEU A 133 2.49 -6.39 10.98
C LEU A 133 2.00 -4.95 10.76
N ALA A 134 0.69 -4.70 10.79
CA ALA A 134 0.14 -3.34 10.76
C ALA A 134 0.53 -2.55 12.02
N ASN A 135 0.73 -3.25 13.14
CA ASN A 135 1.10 -2.68 14.44
C ASN A 135 2.62 -2.68 14.69
N GLU A 136 3.43 -3.21 13.76
CA GLU A 136 4.89 -3.21 13.92
C GLU A 136 5.44 -1.78 13.87
N GLU A 137 6.25 -1.41 14.85
CA GLU A 137 6.90 -0.10 14.94
C GLU A 137 8.25 -0.10 14.23
N VAL A 138 8.68 1.07 13.78
CA VAL A 138 10.04 1.25 13.25
C VAL A 138 10.99 1.39 14.43
N HIS A 139 12.07 0.62 14.43
CA HIS A 139 13.10 0.68 15.47
C HIS A 139 14.31 1.47 14.96
N LYS A 140 14.72 2.52 15.69
CA LYS A 140 15.93 3.30 15.42
C LYS A 140 17.09 2.79 16.27
N ASN A 141 18.15 2.34 15.60
CA ASN A 141 19.47 2.10 16.19
C ASN A 141 20.50 2.98 15.44
N GLU A 142 21.58 2.40 14.91
CA GLU A 142 22.45 3.08 13.93
C GLU A 142 21.73 3.33 12.60
N THR A 143 20.79 2.44 12.25
CA THR A 143 19.87 2.53 11.12
C THR A 143 18.44 2.27 11.59
N TYR A 144 17.48 2.56 10.71
CA TYR A 144 16.08 2.18 10.93
C TYR A 144 15.83 0.75 10.45
N SER A 145 14.99 0.03 11.19
CA SER A 145 14.58 -1.31 10.82
C SER A 145 13.10 -1.55 11.14
N LEU A 146 12.49 -2.44 10.35
CA LEU A 146 11.09 -2.83 10.50
C LEU A 146 10.97 -4.35 10.40
N ASN A 147 10.40 -4.99 11.42
CA ASN A 147 10.29 -6.45 11.47
C ASN A 147 9.08 -6.96 10.69
N LEU A 148 9.26 -7.19 9.39
CA LEU A 148 8.21 -7.70 8.49
C LEU A 148 8.11 -9.23 8.45
N ARG A 149 8.40 -9.91 9.55
CA ARG A 149 8.36 -11.38 9.62
C ARG A 149 6.92 -11.87 9.73
N CYS A 150 6.42 -12.47 8.65
CA CYS A 150 5.14 -13.17 8.61
C CYS A 150 5.35 -14.64 8.19
N ARG A 151 5.25 -15.57 9.15
CA ARG A 151 5.38 -17.01 8.92
C ARG A 151 4.03 -17.72 9.09
N ARG A 152 3.84 -18.82 8.37
CA ARG A 152 2.59 -19.60 8.41
C ARG A 152 2.30 -20.18 9.80
N ASN A 153 3.35 -20.68 10.46
CA ASN A 153 3.27 -21.31 11.77
C ASN A 153 3.21 -20.32 12.95
N GLU A 154 3.21 -19.01 12.68
CA GLU A 154 3.09 -17.96 13.69
C GLU A 154 1.70 -17.33 13.53
N LYS A 155 0.81 -17.53 14.51
CA LYS A 155 -0.56 -16.98 14.48
C LYS A 155 -0.54 -15.50 14.92
N ASN A 156 -0.03 -14.65 14.04
CA ASN A 156 0.07 -13.20 14.26
C ASN A 156 -1.00 -12.41 13.50
N CYS A 157 -2.01 -13.09 12.93
CA CYS A 157 -3.13 -12.49 12.22
C CYS A 157 -4.32 -13.46 12.13
N GLU A 158 -5.47 -12.93 11.73
CA GLU A 158 -6.73 -13.67 11.51
C GLU A 158 -7.04 -13.86 10.02
N ILE A 159 -6.02 -13.91 9.15
CA ILE A 159 -6.23 -14.06 7.70
C ILE A 159 -6.89 -15.40 7.34
N GLU A 160 -6.64 -16.46 8.11
CA GLU A 160 -7.31 -17.75 7.93
C GLU A 160 -8.81 -17.61 8.18
N GLU A 161 -9.17 -16.99 9.30
CA GLU A 161 -10.54 -16.73 9.70
C GLU A 161 -11.24 -15.79 8.70
N PHE A 162 -10.54 -14.76 8.22
CA PHE A 162 -11.02 -13.87 7.17
C PHE A 162 -11.35 -14.63 5.88
N VAL A 163 -10.46 -15.51 5.41
CA VAL A 163 -10.72 -16.35 4.23
C VAL A 163 -11.90 -17.28 4.48
N ALA A 164 -12.00 -17.87 5.68
CA ALA A 164 -13.10 -18.76 6.04
C ALA A 164 -14.47 -18.05 6.02
N ARG A 165 -14.55 -16.80 6.50
CA ARG A 165 -15.78 -15.99 6.47
C ARG A 165 -16.15 -15.53 5.06
N ASN A 166 -15.16 -15.29 4.21
CA ASN A 166 -15.34 -14.73 2.86
C ASN A 166 -15.16 -15.77 1.73
N LYS A 167 -15.35 -17.07 2.02
CA LYS A 167 -15.12 -18.16 1.05
C LYS A 167 -15.87 -17.97 -0.27
N GLU A 168 -17.11 -17.50 -0.23
CA GLU A 168 -17.91 -17.31 -1.44
C GLU A 168 -17.38 -16.16 -2.32
N GLU A 169 -16.86 -15.09 -1.72
CA GLU A 169 -16.23 -14.01 -2.49
C GLU A 169 -14.94 -14.49 -3.16
N PHE A 170 -14.10 -15.26 -2.45
CA PHE A 170 -12.92 -15.89 -3.04
C PHE A 170 -13.26 -16.89 -4.15
N LYS A 171 -14.33 -17.67 -4.01
CA LYS A 171 -14.82 -18.57 -5.08
C LYS A 171 -15.29 -17.79 -6.30
N LYS A 172 -16.03 -16.68 -6.10
CA LYS A 172 -16.48 -15.81 -7.19
C LYS A 172 -15.29 -15.25 -7.97
N LEU A 173 -14.31 -14.70 -7.26
CA LEU A 173 -13.05 -14.21 -7.84
C LEU A 173 -12.31 -15.31 -8.62
N LEU A 174 -12.19 -16.52 -8.07
CA LEU A 174 -11.55 -17.63 -8.77
C LEU A 174 -12.28 -17.98 -10.07
N ASN A 175 -13.61 -18.11 -10.02
CA ASN A 175 -14.41 -18.49 -11.18
C ASN A 175 -14.33 -17.47 -12.31
N ASP A 176 -14.39 -16.18 -11.98
CA ASP A 176 -14.40 -15.09 -12.94
C ASP A 176 -12.99 -14.82 -13.52
N LEU A 177 -11.95 -14.91 -12.69
CA LEU A 177 -10.60 -14.46 -13.06
C LEU A 177 -9.66 -15.58 -13.51
N GLN A 178 -10.01 -16.87 -13.33
CA GLN A 178 -9.15 -17.99 -13.76
C GLN A 178 -8.83 -18.00 -15.27
N ALA A 179 -9.68 -17.41 -16.11
CA ALA A 179 -9.45 -17.29 -17.55
C ALA A 179 -8.44 -16.18 -17.92
N HIS A 180 -8.14 -15.28 -16.99
CA HIS A 180 -7.27 -14.12 -17.18
C HIS A 180 -5.82 -14.48 -16.81
N LYS A 181 -4.93 -14.44 -17.81
CA LYS A 181 -3.51 -14.83 -17.61
C LYS A 181 -2.80 -14.01 -16.55
N GLU A 182 -3.14 -12.72 -16.40
CA GLU A 182 -2.54 -11.86 -15.38
C GLU A 182 -2.80 -12.32 -13.94
N PHE A 183 -3.92 -13.00 -13.69
CA PHE A 183 -4.30 -13.50 -12.38
C PHE A 183 -3.98 -14.99 -12.15
N GLU A 184 -3.39 -15.69 -13.12
CA GLU A 184 -3.14 -17.13 -13.04
C GLU A 184 -2.45 -17.53 -11.72
N ARG A 185 -1.44 -16.77 -11.31
CA ARG A 185 -0.70 -17.03 -10.06
C ARG A 185 -1.59 -16.82 -8.83
N SER A 186 -2.40 -15.77 -8.81
CA SER A 186 -3.30 -15.46 -7.70
C SER A 186 -4.42 -16.48 -7.61
N CYS A 187 -5.03 -16.87 -8.74
CA CYS A 187 -6.05 -17.91 -8.81
C CYS A 187 -5.55 -19.25 -8.27
N ARG A 188 -4.32 -19.68 -8.59
CA ARG A 188 -3.71 -20.88 -7.99
C ARG A 188 -3.61 -20.78 -6.47
N VAL A 189 -3.26 -19.60 -5.93
CA VAL A 189 -3.21 -19.40 -4.47
C VAL A 189 -4.62 -19.40 -3.88
N ILE A 190 -5.61 -18.82 -4.56
CA ILE A 190 -7.02 -18.85 -4.14
C ILE A 190 -7.52 -20.29 -4.04
N GLU A 191 -7.26 -21.12 -5.05
CA GLU A 191 -7.60 -22.56 -5.02
C GLU A 191 -6.99 -23.28 -3.82
N GLU A 192 -5.72 -22.98 -3.48
CA GLU A 192 -5.04 -23.56 -2.32
C GLU A 192 -5.71 -23.17 -1.01
N ILE A 193 -6.03 -21.89 -0.82
CA ILE A 193 -6.61 -21.38 0.44
C ILE A 193 -8.09 -21.75 0.59
N LEU A 194 -8.81 -21.99 -0.51
CA LEU A 194 -10.19 -22.48 -0.46
C LEU A 194 -10.25 -23.95 -0.02
N LYS A 195 -9.22 -24.74 -0.33
CA LYS A 195 -9.06 -26.12 0.17
C LYS A 195 -8.60 -26.15 1.62
N ASP A 196 -7.72 -25.23 2.00
CA ASP A 196 -7.13 -25.14 3.34
C ASP A 196 -6.81 -23.67 3.69
N CYS A 197 -7.67 -23.06 4.52
CA CYS A 197 -7.58 -21.63 4.85
C CYS A 197 -6.31 -21.27 5.62
N GLU A 198 -5.68 -22.22 6.33
CA GLU A 198 -4.42 -21.97 7.05
C GLU A 198 -3.31 -21.57 6.07
N LYS A 199 -3.37 -22.06 4.83
CA LYS A 199 -2.41 -21.70 3.77
C LYS A 199 -2.44 -20.22 3.42
N ALA A 200 -3.47 -19.46 3.81
CA ALA A 200 -3.48 -18.01 3.63
C ALA A 200 -2.41 -17.32 4.49
N ARG A 201 -2.00 -17.91 5.62
CA ARG A 201 -0.98 -17.35 6.50
C ARG A 201 0.42 -17.37 5.87
N GLY A 202 1.20 -16.36 6.27
CA GLY A 202 2.58 -16.19 5.84
C GLY A 202 2.71 -15.38 4.56
N LYS A 203 3.83 -14.67 4.44
CA LYS A 203 4.12 -13.75 3.32
C LYS A 203 3.94 -14.36 1.92
N THR A 204 4.10 -15.68 1.80
CA THR A 204 4.09 -16.36 0.50
C THR A 204 2.72 -16.32 -0.16
N ASN A 205 1.64 -16.29 0.61
CA ASN A 205 0.27 -16.38 0.08
C ASN A 205 -0.51 -15.08 0.34
N CYS A 206 -0.54 -14.57 1.57
CA CYS A 206 -1.30 -13.33 1.84
C CYS A 206 -0.83 -12.16 0.97
N TRP A 207 0.49 -11.93 0.85
CA TRP A 207 0.99 -10.81 0.03
C TRP A 207 0.77 -10.97 -1.47
N LYS A 208 0.53 -12.18 -1.97
CA LYS A 208 0.16 -12.40 -3.38
C LYS A 208 -1.32 -12.15 -3.62
N LEU A 209 -2.12 -12.20 -2.56
CA LEU A 209 -3.56 -11.99 -2.58
C LEU A 209 -3.94 -10.62 -2.04
N SER A 210 -2.97 -9.71 -1.88
CA SER A 210 -3.17 -8.39 -1.31
C SER A 210 -4.37 -7.66 -1.91
N ASP A 211 -4.42 -7.50 -3.23
CA ASP A 211 -5.49 -6.76 -3.90
C ASP A 211 -6.86 -7.42 -3.69
N PHE A 212 -6.89 -8.76 -3.63
CA PHE A 212 -8.10 -9.53 -3.36
C PHE A 212 -8.58 -9.34 -1.92
N ILE A 213 -7.65 -9.41 -0.96
CA ILE A 213 -7.95 -9.23 0.47
C ILE A 213 -8.47 -7.82 0.72
N ILE A 214 -7.78 -6.80 0.19
CA ILE A 214 -8.19 -5.39 0.29
C ILE A 214 -9.57 -5.19 -0.35
N SER A 215 -9.78 -5.76 -1.55
CA SER A 215 -11.06 -5.61 -2.25
C SER A 215 -12.21 -6.28 -1.51
N ILE A 216 -11.99 -7.41 -0.85
CA ILE A 216 -12.98 -8.09 0.00
C ILE A 216 -13.24 -7.29 1.28
N GLU A 217 -12.19 -6.83 1.95
CA GLU A 217 -12.25 -6.08 3.22
C GLU A 217 -12.97 -4.72 3.07
N ALA A 218 -12.84 -4.06 1.91
CA ALA A 218 -13.56 -2.82 1.63
C ALA A 218 -15.09 -3.02 1.70
N PRO A 219 -15.87 -2.24 2.47
CA PRO A 219 -17.31 -2.46 2.56
C PRO A 219 -18.02 -2.24 1.20
N LYS A 220 -19.08 -3.01 0.89
CA LYS A 220 -19.75 -2.97 -0.43
C LYS A 220 -20.32 -1.60 -0.83
N ASN A 221 -20.65 -0.77 0.16
CA ASN A 221 -21.17 0.59 -0.06
C ASN A 221 -20.07 1.65 -0.20
N TYR A 222 -18.80 1.25 -0.30
CA TYR A 222 -17.66 2.13 -0.51
C TYR A 222 -17.06 1.85 -1.89
N LYS A 223 -16.67 2.92 -2.60
CA LYS A 223 -15.91 2.79 -3.85
C LYS A 223 -14.44 2.63 -3.52
N ILE A 224 -13.78 1.64 -4.11
CA ILE A 224 -12.33 1.49 -3.96
C ILE A 224 -11.66 2.56 -4.81
N PHE A 225 -10.90 3.43 -4.16
CA PHE A 225 -10.15 4.49 -4.81
C PHE A 225 -8.70 4.04 -4.99
N THR A 226 -8.23 3.94 -6.24
CA THR A 226 -6.93 3.34 -6.59
C THR A 226 -6.27 4.01 -7.79
N THR A 227 -4.99 3.74 -8.00
CA THR A 227 -4.28 4.00 -9.27
C THR A 227 -4.09 2.74 -10.12
N ASP A 228 -4.32 1.55 -9.54
CA ASP A 228 -4.07 0.26 -10.19
C ASP A 228 -5.33 -0.28 -10.90
N HIS A 229 -5.21 -0.45 -12.22
CA HIS A 229 -6.26 -0.98 -13.08
C HIS A 229 -6.61 -2.45 -12.80
N HIS A 230 -5.76 -3.24 -12.12
CA HIS A 230 -6.13 -4.61 -11.74
C HIS A 230 -7.37 -4.66 -10.85
N TYR A 231 -7.61 -3.62 -10.06
CA TYR A 231 -8.81 -3.52 -9.23
C TYR A 231 -10.09 -3.45 -10.08
N GLU A 232 -10.05 -3.00 -11.35
CA GLU A 232 -11.26 -2.93 -12.19
C GLU A 232 -11.88 -4.33 -12.37
N GLN A 233 -11.06 -5.33 -12.70
CA GLN A 233 -11.51 -6.71 -12.88
C GLN A 233 -11.91 -7.35 -11.54
N ILE A 234 -11.14 -7.12 -10.48
CA ILE A 234 -11.41 -7.66 -9.14
C ILE A 234 -12.73 -7.08 -8.58
N CYS A 235 -12.93 -5.77 -8.70
CA CYS A 235 -14.13 -5.08 -8.21
C CYS A 235 -15.36 -5.49 -9.03
N ASN A 236 -15.24 -5.63 -10.35
CA ASN A 236 -16.33 -6.13 -11.20
C ASN A 236 -16.75 -7.54 -10.76
N SER A 237 -15.80 -8.43 -10.46
CA SER A 237 -16.10 -9.75 -9.88
C SER A 237 -16.74 -9.70 -8.49
N LEU A 238 -16.56 -8.63 -7.71
CA LEU A 238 -17.14 -8.51 -6.36
C LEU A 238 -18.41 -7.64 -6.31
N ASP A 239 -18.90 -7.18 -7.46
CA ASP A 239 -19.98 -6.20 -7.57
C ASP A 239 -19.68 -4.92 -6.76
N LYS A 240 -18.43 -4.44 -6.83
CA LYS A 240 -17.95 -3.24 -6.13
C LYS A 240 -17.67 -2.12 -7.11
N ASP A 241 -17.97 -0.90 -6.67
CA ASP A 241 -17.62 0.31 -7.41
C ASP A 241 -16.13 0.62 -7.24
N ILE A 242 -15.54 1.16 -8.31
CA ILE A 242 -14.15 1.59 -8.34
C ILE A 242 -14.07 3.05 -8.81
N LEU A 243 -13.10 3.78 -8.27
CA LEU A 243 -12.69 5.09 -8.72
C LEU A 243 -11.19 5.05 -9.03
N LEU A 244 -10.81 5.45 -10.23
CA LEU A 244 -9.41 5.57 -10.63
C LEU A 244 -8.95 7.03 -10.47
N LEU A 245 -7.75 7.26 -9.93
CA LEU A 245 -7.15 8.61 -9.79
C LEU A 245 -7.00 9.32 -11.14
N GLN A 246 -6.79 8.57 -12.21
CA GLN A 246 -6.73 9.06 -13.58
C GLN A 246 -8.06 9.71 -14.01
N ASN A 247 -9.17 9.25 -13.43
CA ASN A 247 -10.52 9.75 -13.72
C ASN A 247 -10.92 10.94 -12.83
N LEU A 248 -10.09 11.33 -11.85
CA LEU A 248 -10.19 12.65 -11.24
C LEU A 248 -9.81 13.70 -12.29
N THR A 249 -10.77 14.05 -13.13
CA THR A 249 -10.67 15.10 -14.15
C THR A 249 -11.17 16.41 -13.57
N HIS A 250 -10.29 17.42 -13.51
CA HIS A 250 -10.55 18.87 -13.47
C HIS A 250 -11.77 19.39 -12.66
N ALA A 251 -12.15 18.76 -11.55
CA ALA A 251 -13.16 19.31 -10.65
C ALA A 251 -12.68 20.62 -9.97
N THR A 252 -11.40 20.94 -10.08
CA THR A 252 -10.76 22.14 -9.51
C THR A 252 -10.64 23.33 -10.47
N THR A 253 -11.03 23.24 -11.76
CA THR A 253 -10.90 24.39 -12.70
C THR A 253 -12.10 25.37 -12.66
N TYR A 254 -13.07 25.18 -11.76
CA TYR A 254 -14.16 26.14 -11.57
C TYR A 254 -14.46 26.36 -10.08
N ARG A 255 -13.53 26.99 -9.38
CA ARG A 255 -13.87 27.92 -8.30
C ARG A 255 -13.16 29.24 -8.59
N LEU A 256 -14.01 30.24 -8.81
CA LEU A 256 -13.79 31.60 -9.31
C LEU A 256 -12.58 32.33 -8.72
#